data_AF-A0A7T1L785-F1
#
_entry.id   AF-A0A7T1L785-F1
#
_cell.length_a   1.000
_cell.length_b   1.000
_cell.length_c   1.000
_cell.angle_alpha   90.00
_cell.angle_beta   90.00
_cell.angle_gamma   90.00
#
_symmetry.space_group_name_H-M   'P 1'
#
loop_
_entity.id
_entity.type
_entity.pdbx_description
1 polymer ?
#
loop_
_entity_poly.entity_id
_entity_poly.type
_entity_poly.pdbx_seq_one_letter_code
_entity_poly.pdbx_strand_id
1 'polypeptide(L)'
;MMKGMQERYCDPDVILSKPPSNPVAAYESRIECKTVEELGSIRHNSAALHMESLAIRERILGPHNPEVPHPVIFRGAVFADNARFDRCLQLWVHALRLKQMNKVCVMKDLLRFAQVFSQMLHVGVQLEFEVVHEVLGATVLELKRNKDKILSPGPKDDVDNIKEEMESNMITALYLIMIAVCVAKGRSSSSLPGVSIINYDPGMNNGVGALNRGMRVVGFGMRVVERGDTARQSLQQLHQDVEKESQIHHAVYSLVQVDARTRTGQTLLHLAVNPETPVDDFHTNHICRFPCATTTKLLIACGADANSMDNYRNTPLHLIVPYQKAVSDFLTLHNIIMALIESGAHMDTVNQLGATPFDSATTGVAEIILRTQKKLSLKCLSAKVIKKNGISYKGQVPRHLEAFIELHGPGHVDILTTRPSKSDHRL
;
A
#
# COMPACT_ATOMS: atom_id res chain seq x y z
N MET A 1 -3.25 26.12 31.02
CA MET A 1 -2.31 25.42 31.91
C MET A 1 -2.02 26.23 33.18
N MET A 2 -1.45 27.44 33.11
CA MET A 2 -1.05 28.21 34.31
C MET A 2 -2.18 28.43 35.33
N LYS A 3 -3.35 28.93 34.89
CA LYS A 3 -4.51 29.15 35.76
C LYS A 3 -4.93 27.88 36.52
N GLY A 4 -5.00 26.74 35.81
CA GLY A 4 -5.33 25.45 36.41
C GLY A 4 -4.26 24.91 37.38
N MET A 5 -3.00 25.33 37.25
CA MET A 5 -1.97 25.02 38.27
C MET A 5 -2.11 25.90 39.50
N GLN A 6 -2.35 27.20 39.32
CA GLN A 6 -2.58 28.11 40.44
C GLN A 6 -3.80 27.68 41.27
N GLU A 7 -4.88 27.26 40.62
CA GLU A 7 -6.08 26.74 41.30
C GLU A 7 -5.79 25.48 42.13
N ARG A 8 -4.89 24.58 41.67
CA ARG A 8 -4.51 23.35 42.41
C ARG A 8 -3.69 23.62 43.67
N TYR A 9 -2.98 24.75 43.70
CA TYR A 9 -2.10 25.17 44.79
C TYR A 9 -2.65 26.39 45.54
N CYS A 10 -3.92 26.73 45.32
CA CYS A 10 -4.55 27.91 45.93
C CYS A 10 -4.72 27.75 47.45
N ASP A 11 -4.95 26.52 47.91
CA ASP A 11 -5.03 26.16 49.32
C ASP A 11 -3.77 25.36 49.71
N PRO A 12 -2.87 25.91 50.56
CA PRO A 12 -1.67 25.22 51.01
C PRO A 12 -1.95 23.93 51.79
N ASP A 13 -3.13 23.83 52.43
CA ASP A 13 -3.51 22.68 53.25
C ASP A 13 -4.20 21.58 52.43
N VAL A 14 -4.68 21.90 51.22
CA VAL A 14 -5.40 20.96 50.32
C VAL A 14 -4.86 21.05 48.89
N ILE A 15 -3.70 20.45 48.65
CA ILE A 15 -3.09 20.39 47.31
C ILE A 15 -3.78 19.32 46.46
N LEU A 16 -4.39 19.74 45.35
CA LEU A 16 -5.02 18.83 44.37
C LEU A 16 -3.95 18.17 43.46
N SER A 17 -3.43 17.03 43.92
CA SER A 17 -2.41 16.27 43.19
C SER A 17 -2.92 15.71 41.85
N LYS A 18 -1.99 15.53 40.90
CA LYS A 18 -2.28 14.92 39.60
C LYS A 18 -2.12 13.40 39.71
N PRO A 19 -3.04 12.60 39.14
CA PRO A 19 -2.86 11.16 39.10
C PRO A 19 -1.59 10.82 38.29
N PRO A 20 -0.84 9.77 38.69
CA PRO A 20 0.31 9.32 37.92
C PRO A 20 -0.15 8.86 36.53
N SER A 21 0.60 9.25 35.51
CA SER A 21 0.37 8.83 34.13
C SER A 21 1.63 8.22 33.55
N ASN A 22 1.47 7.15 32.77
CA ASN A 22 2.58 6.54 32.04
C ASN A 22 3.02 7.50 30.92
N PRO A 23 4.33 7.79 30.80
CA PRO A 23 4.84 8.61 29.71
C PRO A 23 4.57 7.96 28.36
N VAL A 24 4.07 8.74 27.40
CA VAL A 24 3.87 8.29 26.02
C VAL A 24 5.12 8.66 25.22
N ALA A 25 5.78 7.67 24.61
CA ALA A 25 7.03 7.87 23.87
C ALA A 25 6.90 8.91 22.74
N ALA A 26 5.78 8.88 22.01
CA ALA A 26 5.48 9.86 20.96
C ALA A 26 5.46 11.31 21.50
N TYR A 27 5.10 11.48 22.78
CA TYR A 27 5.13 12.76 23.48
C TYR A 27 6.48 13.06 24.13
N GLU A 28 7.60 12.56 23.58
CA GLU A 28 8.93 12.74 24.18
C GLU A 28 9.05 12.13 25.59
N SER A 29 8.17 11.17 25.91
CA SER A 29 8.01 10.65 27.28
C SER A 29 7.82 11.78 28.31
N ARG A 30 7.13 12.86 27.89
CA ARG A 30 6.91 14.04 28.71
C ARG A 30 6.11 13.70 29.95
N ILE A 31 6.67 14.01 31.11
CA ILE A 31 5.97 13.97 32.39
C ILE A 31 5.35 15.34 32.61
N GLU A 32 4.05 15.37 32.91
CA GLU A 32 3.31 16.60 33.18
C GLU A 32 3.91 17.33 34.39
N CYS A 33 4.19 18.63 34.24
CA CYS A 33 4.62 19.47 35.35
C CYS A 33 3.66 19.33 36.53
N LYS A 34 4.20 19.14 37.73
CA LYS A 34 3.44 18.99 38.97
C LYS A 34 3.34 20.31 39.71
N THR A 35 4.37 21.16 39.66
CA THR A 35 4.39 22.45 40.39
C THR A 35 4.28 23.68 39.48
N VAL A 36 4.06 24.85 40.08
CA VAL A 36 4.01 26.13 39.37
C VAL A 36 5.39 26.52 38.85
N GLU A 37 6.45 26.21 39.60
CA GLU A 37 7.84 26.47 39.24
C GLU A 37 8.27 25.65 38.03
N GLU A 38 7.94 24.36 38.01
CA GLU A 38 8.20 23.47 36.87
C GLU A 38 7.51 24.01 35.60
N LEU A 39 6.23 24.40 35.70
CA LEU A 39 5.50 25.00 34.58
C LEU A 39 6.07 26.36 34.17
N GLY A 40 6.57 27.15 35.13
CA GLY A 40 7.26 28.41 34.89
C GLY A 40 8.55 28.23 34.08
N SER A 41 9.30 27.16 34.34
CA SER A 41 10.57 26.87 33.66
C SER A 41 10.41 26.61 32.15
N ILE A 42 9.25 26.10 31.73
CA ILE A 42 8.96 25.75 30.33
C ILE A 42 8.15 26.83 29.60
N ARG A 43 7.82 27.95 30.27
CA ARG A 43 6.93 29.01 29.75
C ARG A 43 7.33 29.53 28.37
N HIS A 44 8.64 29.61 28.10
CA HIS A 44 9.18 30.11 26.84
C HIS A 44 9.56 29.00 25.85
N ASN A 45 9.39 27.73 26.24
CA ASN A 45 9.65 26.58 25.38
C ASN A 45 8.33 26.10 24.75
N SER A 46 8.04 26.64 23.56
CA SER A 46 6.82 26.30 22.80
C SER A 46 6.72 24.79 22.48
N ALA A 47 7.83 24.12 22.17
CA ALA A 47 7.81 22.69 21.87
C ALA A 47 7.40 21.86 23.10
N ALA A 48 8.02 22.14 24.25
CA ALA A 48 7.70 21.53 25.53
C ALA A 48 6.23 21.71 25.92
N LEU A 49 5.70 22.92 25.78
CA LEU A 49 4.29 23.23 26.08
C LEU A 49 3.33 22.46 25.17
N HIS A 50 3.64 22.30 23.89
CA HIS A 50 2.82 21.50 22.99
C HIS A 50 2.80 20.02 23.37
N MET A 51 3.97 19.41 23.65
CA MET A 51 4.03 18.00 24.03
C MET A 51 3.33 17.75 25.37
N GLU A 52 3.49 18.66 26.32
CA GLU A 52 2.80 18.60 27.61
C GLU A 52 1.29 18.74 27.46
N SER A 53 0.82 19.64 26.60
CA SER A 53 -0.61 19.79 26.26
C SER A 53 -1.21 18.48 25.71
N LEU A 54 -0.49 17.79 24.84
CA LEU A 54 -0.94 16.49 24.29
C LEU A 54 -1.00 15.42 25.38
N ALA A 55 0.04 15.31 26.22
CA ALA A 55 0.08 14.37 27.33
C ALA A 55 -1.07 14.61 28.33
N ILE A 56 -1.33 15.87 28.67
CA ILE A 56 -2.46 16.27 29.53
C ILE A 56 -3.79 15.87 28.90
N ARG A 57 -3.98 16.16 27.60
CA ARG A 57 -5.23 15.89 26.90
C ARG A 57 -5.54 14.39 26.87
N GLU A 58 -4.57 13.56 26.51
CA GLU A 58 -4.74 12.11 26.49
C GLU A 58 -4.96 11.52 27.89
N ARG A 59 -4.27 12.05 28.92
CA ARG A 59 -4.51 11.63 30.30
C ARG A 59 -5.93 11.94 30.78
N ILE A 60 -6.44 13.12 30.46
CA ILE A 60 -7.77 13.57 30.92
C ILE A 60 -8.89 12.85 30.16
N LEU A 61 -8.79 12.77 28.83
CA LEU A 61 -9.84 12.20 27.99
C LEU A 61 -9.76 10.67 27.87
N GLY A 62 -8.57 10.11 28.08
CA GLY A 62 -8.26 8.70 27.90
C GLY A 62 -8.02 8.30 26.43
N PRO A 63 -7.32 7.19 26.18
CA PRO A 63 -7.01 6.72 24.82
C PRO A 63 -8.24 6.25 24.03
N HIS A 64 -9.35 5.97 24.73
CA HIS A 64 -10.62 5.55 24.12
C HIS A 64 -11.53 6.72 23.69
N ASN A 65 -11.02 7.95 23.74
CA ASN A 65 -11.76 9.12 23.28
C ASN A 65 -11.37 9.47 21.83
N PRO A 66 -12.34 9.52 20.88
CA PRO A 66 -12.06 9.75 19.46
C PRO A 66 -11.57 11.17 19.13
N GLU A 67 -11.62 12.12 20.08
CA GLU A 67 -11.10 13.49 19.90
C GLU A 67 -9.62 13.65 20.22
N VAL A 68 -8.99 12.66 20.86
CA VAL A 68 -7.56 12.69 21.22
C VAL A 68 -6.64 12.70 19.98
N PRO A 69 -6.88 11.89 18.93
CA PRO A 69 -5.95 11.80 17.80
C PRO A 69 -5.79 13.09 16.98
N HIS A 70 -6.83 13.92 16.86
CA HIS A 70 -6.81 15.06 15.94
C HIS A 70 -5.70 16.09 16.26
N PRO A 71 -5.54 16.59 17.50
CA PRO A 71 -4.42 17.45 17.86
C PRO A 71 -3.03 16.79 17.67
N VAL A 72 -2.93 15.48 17.86
CA VAL A 72 -1.68 14.73 17.67
C VAL A 72 -1.27 14.72 16.19
N ILE A 73 -2.23 14.44 15.29
CA ILE A 73 -2.03 14.48 13.84
C ILE A 73 -1.60 15.88 13.39
N PHE A 74 -2.28 16.91 13.88
CA PHE A 74 -1.95 18.31 13.55
C PHE A 74 -0.53 18.67 14.00
N ARG A 75 -0.13 18.27 15.22
CA ARG A 75 1.24 18.50 15.69
C ARG A 75 2.27 17.76 14.84
N GLY A 76 1.96 16.55 14.38
CA GLY A 76 2.81 15.81 13.45
C GLY A 76 2.96 16.51 12.10
N ALA A 77 1.88 17.08 11.55
CA ALA A 77 1.93 17.86 10.30
C ALA A 77 2.87 19.08 10.44
N VAL A 78 2.79 19.81 11.55
CA VAL A 78 3.73 20.92 11.83
C VAL A 78 5.18 20.44 11.86
N PHE A 79 5.47 19.23 12.34
CA PHE A 79 6.82 18.67 12.26
C PHE A 79 7.22 18.29 10.82
N ALA A 80 6.30 17.73 10.03
CA ALA A 80 6.54 17.42 8.62
C ALA A 80 6.88 18.68 7.79
N ASP A 81 6.14 19.77 8.00
CA ASP A 81 6.40 21.07 7.34
C ASP A 81 7.79 21.63 7.66
N ASN A 82 8.31 21.31 8.84
CA ASN A 82 9.66 21.66 9.28
C ASN A 82 10.71 20.58 8.96
N ALA A 83 10.40 19.62 8.07
CA ALA A 83 11.25 18.49 7.69
C ALA A 83 11.70 17.58 8.86
N ARG A 84 11.00 17.64 10.00
CA ARG A 84 11.21 16.78 11.18
C ARG A 84 10.37 15.51 11.06
N PHE A 85 10.67 14.71 10.04
CA PHE A 85 9.93 13.48 9.74
C PHE A 85 9.99 12.46 10.90
N ASP A 86 11.11 12.39 11.61
CA ASP A 86 11.29 11.56 12.81
C ASP A 86 10.19 11.79 13.86
N ARG A 87 9.91 13.06 14.19
CA ARG A 87 8.89 13.44 15.18
C ARG A 87 7.48 13.33 14.59
N CYS A 88 7.31 13.66 13.32
CA CYS A 88 6.05 13.50 12.61
C CYS A 88 5.58 12.04 12.69
N LEU A 89 6.44 11.09 12.29
CA LEU A 89 6.09 9.67 12.25
C LEU A 89 5.76 9.12 13.63
N GLN A 90 6.51 9.49 14.68
CA GLN A 90 6.18 9.07 16.06
C GLN A 90 4.79 9.51 16.50
N LEU A 91 4.40 10.76 16.20
CA LEU A 91 3.08 11.29 16.55
C LEU A 91 1.98 10.65 15.69
N TRP A 92 2.19 10.54 14.38
CA TRP A 92 1.20 9.97 13.48
C TRP A 92 0.96 8.47 13.75
N VAL A 93 2.01 7.69 14.05
CA VAL A 93 1.86 6.27 14.41
C VAL A 93 1.07 6.12 15.70
N HIS A 94 1.34 6.96 16.71
CA HIS A 94 0.55 6.97 17.95
C HIS A 94 -0.92 7.34 17.68
N ALA A 95 -1.16 8.38 16.88
CA ALA A 95 -2.52 8.77 16.50
C ALA A 95 -3.24 7.66 15.71
N LEU A 96 -2.54 6.96 14.82
CA LEU A 96 -3.07 5.82 14.07
C LEU A 96 -3.52 4.70 15.00
N ARG A 97 -2.69 4.33 15.99
CA ARG A 97 -3.04 3.34 17.02
C ARG A 97 -4.28 3.76 17.81
N LEU A 98 -4.35 5.01 18.26
CA LEU A 98 -5.52 5.54 18.96
C LEU A 98 -6.78 5.49 18.09
N LYS A 99 -6.71 5.89 16.81
CA LYS A 99 -7.86 5.80 15.90
C LYS A 99 -8.30 4.35 15.67
N GLN A 100 -7.35 3.43 15.50
CA GLN A 100 -7.66 2.01 15.32
C GLN A 100 -8.31 1.41 16.57
N MET A 101 -7.83 1.73 17.77
CA MET A 101 -8.44 1.32 19.04
C MET A 101 -9.89 1.79 19.15
N ASN A 102 -10.16 3.01 18.70
CA ASN A 102 -11.50 3.61 18.69
C ASN A 102 -12.36 3.21 17.49
N LYS A 103 -11.88 2.32 16.61
CA LYS A 103 -12.57 1.89 15.38
C LYS A 103 -13.02 3.07 14.48
N VAL A 104 -12.25 4.15 14.48
CA VAL A 104 -12.47 5.32 13.61
C VAL A 104 -11.78 5.09 12.27
N CYS A 105 -12.41 5.53 11.18
CA CYS A 105 -11.84 5.44 9.83
C CYS A 105 -10.46 6.13 9.75
N VAL A 106 -9.48 5.42 9.15
CA VAL A 106 -8.08 5.91 8.99
C VAL A 106 -7.68 6.14 7.53
N MET A 107 -8.61 6.10 6.57
CA MET A 107 -8.33 6.23 5.13
C MET A 107 -7.41 7.43 4.80
N LYS A 108 -7.75 8.62 5.31
CA LYS A 108 -6.97 9.85 5.07
C LYS A 108 -5.58 9.79 5.72
N ASP A 109 -5.43 9.08 6.83
CA ASP A 109 -4.16 8.98 7.55
C ASP A 109 -3.21 8.01 6.83
N LEU A 110 -3.72 6.88 6.34
CA LEU A 110 -2.93 5.93 5.54
C LEU A 110 -2.36 6.60 4.28
N LEU A 111 -3.17 7.41 3.58
CA LEU A 111 -2.70 8.17 2.42
C LEU A 111 -1.60 9.17 2.78
N ARG A 112 -1.78 9.92 3.89
CA ARG A 112 -0.77 10.87 4.38
C ARG A 112 0.57 10.19 4.71
N PHE A 113 0.53 8.98 5.29
CA PHE A 113 1.74 8.19 5.50
C PHE A 113 2.43 7.86 4.17
N ALA A 114 1.69 7.34 3.19
CA ALA A 114 2.26 7.03 1.87
C ALA A 114 2.89 8.27 1.21
N GLN A 115 2.24 9.43 1.33
CA GLN A 115 2.75 10.72 0.83
C GLN A 115 4.05 11.14 1.53
N VAL A 116 4.08 11.13 2.87
CA VAL A 116 5.28 11.51 3.64
C VAL A 116 6.43 10.53 3.42
N PHE A 117 6.16 9.22 3.40
CA PHE A 117 7.16 8.21 3.07
C PHE A 117 7.74 8.43 1.67
N SER A 118 6.88 8.73 0.69
CA SER A 118 7.32 9.03 -0.67
C SER A 118 8.21 10.27 -0.73
N GLN A 119 7.83 11.32 0.00
CA GLN A 119 8.62 12.55 0.11
C GLN A 119 9.98 12.30 0.79
N MET A 120 10.01 11.53 1.88
CA MET A 120 11.26 11.17 2.57
C MET A 120 12.22 10.45 1.62
N LEU A 121 11.73 9.47 0.86
CA LEU A 121 12.51 8.74 -0.13
C LEU A 121 12.97 9.63 -1.30
N HIS A 122 12.14 10.59 -1.72
CA HIS A 122 12.50 11.54 -2.78
C HIS A 122 13.63 12.48 -2.35
N VAL A 123 13.58 13.00 -1.11
CA VAL A 123 14.59 13.91 -0.56
C VAL A 123 15.83 13.15 -0.03
N GLY A 124 15.76 11.82 0.06
CA GLY A 124 16.87 10.98 0.53
C GLY A 124 16.99 10.89 2.05
N VAL A 125 15.90 11.17 2.79
CA VAL A 125 15.83 10.97 4.24
C VAL A 125 15.63 9.48 4.51
N GLN A 126 16.39 8.93 5.46
CA GLN A 126 16.29 7.54 5.86
C GLN A 126 14.90 7.24 6.44
N LEU A 127 14.22 6.26 5.85
CA LEU A 127 12.93 5.75 6.31
C LEU A 127 13.11 4.36 6.90
N GLU A 128 12.75 4.21 8.18
CA GLU A 128 12.82 2.93 8.87
C GLU A 128 11.77 1.95 8.35
N PHE A 129 12.19 0.72 8.05
CA PHE A 129 11.31 -0.33 7.54
C PHE A 129 10.17 -0.65 8.52
N GLU A 130 10.44 -0.69 9.82
CA GLU A 130 9.46 -1.03 10.86
C GLU A 130 8.25 -0.12 10.84
N VAL A 131 8.46 1.19 10.61
CA VAL A 131 7.37 2.16 10.53
C VAL A 131 6.49 1.91 9.31
N VAL A 132 7.10 1.59 8.16
CA VAL A 132 6.35 1.25 6.93
C VAL A 132 5.57 -0.06 7.12
N HIS A 133 6.20 -1.07 7.71
CA HIS A 133 5.58 -2.36 7.99
C HIS A 133 4.39 -2.22 8.96
N GLU A 134 4.52 -1.39 10.00
CA GLU A 134 3.43 -1.12 10.93
C GLU A 134 2.23 -0.46 10.23
N VAL A 135 2.46 0.55 9.39
CA VAL A 135 1.40 1.23 8.64
C VAL A 135 0.76 0.30 7.59
N LEU A 136 1.55 -0.59 6.98
CA LEU A 136 1.02 -1.63 6.09
C LEU A 136 0.12 -2.62 6.86
N GLY A 137 0.52 -3.04 8.06
CA GLY A 137 -0.31 -3.84 8.96
C GLY A 137 -1.60 -3.13 9.37
N ALA A 138 -1.54 -1.82 9.62
CA ALA A 138 -2.70 -1.00 9.88
C ALA A 138 -3.67 -0.94 8.70
N THR A 139 -3.14 -0.94 7.47
CA THR A 139 -3.93 -0.96 6.23
C THR A 139 -4.67 -2.29 6.06
N VAL A 140 -4.03 -3.43 6.38
CA VAL A 140 -4.69 -4.75 6.42
C VAL A 140 -5.88 -4.73 7.37
N LEU A 141 -5.69 -4.20 8.59
CA LEU A 141 -6.76 -4.15 9.58
C LEU A 141 -7.93 -3.28 9.10
N GLU A 142 -7.65 -2.14 8.47
CA GLU A 142 -8.70 -1.25 7.98
C GLU A 142 -9.49 -1.87 6.81
N LEU A 143 -8.82 -2.52 5.86
CA LEU A 143 -9.51 -3.23 4.77
C LEU A 143 -10.41 -4.35 5.30
N LYS A 144 -9.96 -5.10 6.32
CA LYS A 144 -10.81 -6.11 6.99
C LYS A 144 -12.06 -5.47 7.60
N ARG A 145 -11.91 -4.33 8.29
CA ARG A 145 -13.05 -3.59 8.88
C ARG A 145 -13.99 -3.05 7.82
N ASN A 146 -13.48 -2.49 6.72
CA ASN A 146 -14.32 -2.04 5.61
C ASN A 146 -15.11 -3.23 5.05
N LYS A 147 -14.49 -4.40 4.88
CA LYS A 147 -15.15 -5.61 4.39
C LYS A 147 -16.26 -6.06 5.34
N ASP A 148 -15.97 -6.12 6.64
CA ASP A 148 -16.95 -6.52 7.65
C ASP A 148 -18.15 -5.56 7.67
N LYS A 149 -17.92 -4.24 7.57
CA LYS A 149 -18.99 -3.25 7.50
C LYS A 149 -19.80 -3.30 6.20
N ILE A 150 -19.19 -3.69 5.08
CA ILE A 150 -19.92 -3.89 3.82
C ILE A 150 -20.81 -5.15 3.91
N LEU A 151 -20.32 -6.23 4.52
CA LEU A 151 -21.05 -7.49 4.67
C LEU A 151 -22.11 -7.43 5.78
N SER A 152 -21.87 -6.65 6.83
CA SER A 152 -22.74 -6.53 8.00
C SER A 152 -22.78 -5.08 8.48
N PRO A 153 -23.47 -4.20 7.74
CA PRO A 153 -23.52 -2.77 8.05
C PRO A 153 -24.28 -2.51 9.36
N GLY A 154 -23.72 -1.63 10.19
CA GLY A 154 -24.39 -1.09 11.36
C GLY A 154 -25.43 -0.03 11.00
N PRO A 155 -26.24 0.44 11.98
CA PRO A 155 -27.34 1.38 11.74
C PRO A 155 -26.90 2.78 11.28
N LYS A 156 -25.62 3.12 11.43
CA LYS A 156 -25.03 4.41 11.00
C LYS A 156 -24.05 4.27 9.85
N ASP A 157 -23.85 3.05 9.34
CA ASP A 157 -22.88 2.80 8.28
C ASP A 157 -23.50 3.10 6.91
N ASP A 158 -22.82 3.96 6.15
CA ASP A 158 -23.11 4.21 4.74
C ASP A 158 -22.23 3.28 3.89
N VAL A 159 -22.85 2.24 3.32
CA VAL A 159 -22.15 1.19 2.57
C VAL A 159 -21.46 1.74 1.33
N ASP A 160 -22.04 2.74 0.67
CA ASP A 160 -21.46 3.29 -0.56
C ASP A 160 -20.22 4.12 -0.23
N ASN A 161 -20.28 4.96 0.82
CA ASN A 161 -19.10 5.63 1.33
C ASN A 161 -18.03 4.63 1.80
N ILE A 162 -18.40 3.53 2.47
CA ILE A 162 -17.42 2.50 2.89
C ILE A 162 -16.78 1.79 1.68
N LYS A 163 -17.49 1.60 0.57
CA LYS A 163 -16.90 1.05 -0.66
C LYS A 163 -15.91 2.03 -1.30
N GLU A 164 -16.17 3.33 -1.24
CA GLU A 164 -15.22 4.35 -1.69
C GLU A 164 -13.97 4.39 -0.78
N GLU A 165 -14.16 4.24 0.53
CA GLU A 165 -13.07 4.09 1.49
C GLU A 165 -12.25 2.83 1.21
N MET A 166 -12.90 1.70 0.93
CA MET A 166 -12.26 0.43 0.54
C MET A 166 -11.38 0.62 -0.69
N GLU A 167 -11.92 1.22 -1.76
CA GLU A 167 -11.19 1.47 -3.01
C GLU A 167 -9.96 2.36 -2.79
N SER A 168 -10.11 3.43 -2.01
CA SER A 168 -9.01 4.34 -1.65
C SER A 168 -7.93 3.64 -0.81
N ASN A 169 -8.34 2.80 0.15
CA ASN A 169 -7.43 2.02 0.98
C ASN A 169 -6.70 0.94 0.17
N MET A 170 -7.34 0.34 -0.84
CA MET A 170 -6.71 -0.62 -1.75
C MET A 170 -5.58 0.01 -2.56
N ILE A 171 -5.81 1.21 -3.11
CA ILE A 171 -4.77 1.96 -3.84
C ILE A 171 -3.64 2.35 -2.89
N THR A 172 -3.98 2.85 -1.69
CA THR A 172 -2.98 3.21 -0.67
C THR A 172 -2.16 1.99 -0.23
N ALA A 173 -2.78 0.81 -0.13
CA ALA A 173 -2.06 -0.44 0.15
C ALA A 173 -1.00 -0.73 -0.91
N LEU A 174 -1.32 -0.53 -2.20
CA LEU A 174 -0.32 -0.70 -3.28
C LEU A 174 0.84 0.30 -3.15
N TYR A 175 0.57 1.56 -2.79
CA TYR A 175 1.64 2.53 -2.52
C TYR A 175 2.56 2.05 -1.39
N LEU A 176 1.97 1.62 -0.27
CA LEU A 176 2.73 1.15 0.89
C LEU A 176 3.52 -0.13 0.58
N ILE A 177 3.00 -1.04 -0.25
CA ILE A 177 3.75 -2.21 -0.73
C ILE A 177 4.97 -1.76 -1.56
N MET A 178 4.78 -0.84 -2.51
CA MET A 178 5.88 -0.33 -3.34
C MET A 178 6.95 0.37 -2.51
N ILE A 179 6.54 1.18 -1.52
CA ILE A 179 7.43 1.83 -0.57
C ILE A 179 8.17 0.80 0.29
N ALA A 180 7.48 -0.19 0.85
CA ALA A 180 8.09 -1.24 1.68
C ALA A 180 9.16 -2.04 0.89
N VAL A 181 8.86 -2.42 -0.34
CA VAL A 181 9.82 -3.10 -1.23
C VAL A 181 11.01 -2.20 -1.57
N CYS A 182 10.78 -0.90 -1.78
CA CYS A 182 11.82 0.08 -2.05
C CYS A 182 12.80 0.21 -0.86
N VAL A 183 12.24 0.40 0.34
CA VAL A 183 12.97 0.53 1.61
C VAL A 183 13.74 -0.76 1.94
N ALA A 184 13.11 -1.93 1.81
CA ALA A 184 13.75 -3.20 2.09
C ALA A 184 14.95 -3.49 1.18
N LYS A 185 14.92 -3.03 -0.08
CA LYS A 185 16.02 -3.21 -1.04
C LYS A 185 17.09 -2.11 -0.98
N GLY A 186 16.96 -1.15 -0.06
CA GLY A 186 17.90 -0.02 0.05
C GLY A 186 17.97 0.87 -1.18
N ARG A 187 16.92 0.89 -2.02
CA ARG A 187 16.91 1.69 -3.25
C ARG A 187 16.44 3.11 -2.94
N SER A 188 17.29 4.11 -3.17
CA SER A 188 16.86 5.50 -3.36
C SER A 188 16.39 5.71 -4.80
N SER A 189 15.49 6.67 -5.02
CA SER A 189 14.78 6.96 -6.30
C SER A 189 15.67 7.09 -7.54
N SER A 190 16.98 7.31 -7.36
CA SER A 190 18.00 7.40 -8.41
C SER A 190 18.41 6.07 -9.06
N SER A 191 17.95 4.91 -8.56
CA SER A 191 18.37 3.58 -9.01
C SER A 191 17.28 2.71 -9.67
N LEU A 192 16.12 3.29 -9.96
CA LEU A 192 15.05 2.59 -10.70
C LEU A 192 15.37 2.55 -12.20
N PRO A 193 15.35 1.38 -12.87
CA PRO A 193 15.48 1.32 -14.33
C PRO A 193 14.27 2.02 -14.95
N GLY A 194 14.51 3.10 -15.70
CA GLY A 194 13.47 3.86 -16.40
C GLY A 194 13.47 5.38 -16.15
N VAL A 195 14.34 5.90 -15.27
CA VAL A 195 14.52 7.35 -15.12
C VAL A 195 15.71 7.81 -15.97
N SER A 196 15.48 7.97 -17.28
CA SER A 196 16.35 8.80 -18.10
C SER A 196 16.08 10.25 -17.70
N ILE A 197 16.84 10.79 -16.73
CA ILE A 197 16.90 12.24 -16.55
C ILE A 197 17.60 12.77 -17.79
N ILE A 198 16.82 13.30 -18.74
CA ILE A 198 17.35 14.11 -19.82
C ILE A 198 17.81 15.42 -19.16
N ASN A 199 19.06 15.45 -18.70
CA ASN A 199 19.69 16.71 -18.34
C ASN A 199 20.02 17.44 -19.64
N TYR A 200 19.25 18.49 -19.90
CA TYR A 200 19.55 19.52 -20.88
C TYR A 200 20.75 20.31 -20.36
N ASP A 201 21.93 20.09 -20.95
CA ASP A 201 23.15 20.84 -20.63
C ASP A 201 23.38 21.89 -21.75
N PRO A 202 23.30 23.20 -21.48
CA PRO A 202 23.72 24.22 -22.43
C PRO A 202 25.17 24.63 -22.14
N GLY A 203 26.05 24.42 -23.11
CA GLY A 203 27.23 25.28 -23.28
C GLY A 203 28.59 24.59 -23.16
N MET A 204 29.26 24.55 -24.30
CA MET A 204 30.70 24.35 -24.52
C MET A 204 31.61 25.10 -23.52
N ASN A 205 32.78 24.53 -23.16
CA ASN A 205 34.02 24.76 -23.92
C ASN A 205 35.22 23.94 -23.40
N ASN A 206 36.15 23.71 -24.33
CA ASN A 206 37.38 22.92 -24.27
C ASN A 206 38.47 23.46 -23.31
N GLY A 207 39.33 22.56 -22.81
CA GLY A 207 40.59 22.93 -22.16
C GLY A 207 41.48 21.75 -21.78
N VAL A 208 42.54 21.55 -22.56
CA VAL A 208 43.55 20.48 -22.53
C VAL A 208 44.53 20.67 -21.35
N GLY A 209 45.05 19.59 -20.72
CA GLY A 209 46.21 19.75 -19.83
C GLY A 209 46.64 18.57 -18.93
N ALA A 210 47.56 17.76 -19.45
CA ALA A 210 48.77 17.23 -18.79
C ALA A 210 48.72 16.35 -17.51
N LEU A 211 49.15 15.09 -17.72
CA LEU A 211 50.15 14.32 -16.97
C LEU A 211 50.94 15.08 -15.87
N ASN A 212 50.98 14.56 -14.64
CA ASN A 212 52.23 14.00 -14.10
C ASN A 212 52.09 13.22 -12.77
N ARG A 213 53.00 12.25 -12.65
CA ARG A 213 53.27 11.38 -11.50
C ARG A 213 53.67 12.15 -10.23
N GLY A 214 53.25 11.63 -9.08
CA GLY A 214 53.75 12.04 -7.77
C GLY A 214 53.41 11.01 -6.69
N MET A 215 54.22 9.95 -6.61
CA MET A 215 54.21 8.98 -5.51
C MET A 215 54.51 9.69 -4.19
N ARG A 216 53.56 9.66 -3.25
CA ARG A 216 53.83 9.94 -1.82
C ARG A 216 53.58 8.68 -1.01
N VAL A 217 54.69 8.13 -0.50
CA VAL A 217 54.73 7.10 0.53
C VAL A 217 54.21 7.71 1.83
N VAL A 218 53.11 7.19 2.36
CA VAL A 218 52.68 7.46 3.74
C VAL A 218 52.30 6.13 4.38
N GLY A 219 53.14 5.71 5.33
CA GLY A 219 52.85 4.83 6.47
C GLY A 219 51.95 3.63 6.25
N PHE A 220 52.57 2.46 6.08
CA PHE A 220 51.94 1.15 6.31
C PHE A 220 51.54 1.01 7.80
N GLY A 221 50.34 1.46 8.14
CA GLY A 221 49.59 0.94 9.28
C GLY A 221 48.73 -0.22 8.80
N MET A 222 49.18 -1.46 8.98
CA MET A 222 48.33 -2.63 8.82
C MET A 222 47.18 -2.55 9.83
N ARG A 223 46.04 -1.96 9.42
CA ARG A 223 44.75 -2.40 9.96
C ARG A 223 44.50 -3.77 9.36
N VAL A 224 44.81 -4.81 10.13
CA VAL A 224 44.18 -6.11 9.97
C VAL A 224 42.69 -5.89 10.22
N VAL A 225 41.95 -5.50 9.18
CA VAL A 225 40.49 -5.65 9.21
C VAL A 225 40.28 -7.15 9.10
N GLU A 226 39.97 -7.76 10.24
CA GLU A 226 39.72 -9.19 10.34
C GLU A 226 38.65 -9.58 9.32
N ARG A 227 39.00 -10.46 8.37
CA ARG A 227 38.04 -11.03 7.40
C ARG A 227 36.81 -11.68 8.07
N GLY A 228 36.90 -11.97 9.37
CA GLY A 228 35.79 -12.49 10.18
C GLY A 228 34.70 -11.46 10.49
N ASP A 229 35.06 -10.19 10.72
CA ASP A 229 34.10 -9.15 11.11
C ASP A 229 33.28 -8.66 9.93
N THR A 230 33.91 -8.54 8.74
CA THR A 230 33.19 -8.20 7.51
C THR A 230 32.24 -9.31 7.08
N ALA A 231 32.62 -10.59 7.26
CA ALA A 231 31.75 -11.72 6.98
C ALA A 231 30.56 -11.78 7.95
N ARG A 232 30.76 -11.52 9.25
CA ARG A 232 29.69 -11.44 10.26
C ARG A 232 28.71 -10.32 9.97
N GLN A 233 29.19 -9.12 9.65
CA GLN A 233 28.34 -7.99 9.26
C GLN A 233 27.54 -8.30 7.98
N SER A 234 28.17 -8.95 6.99
CA SER A 234 27.49 -9.36 5.75
C SER A 234 26.38 -10.39 6.00
N LEU A 235 26.63 -11.36 6.89
CA LEU A 235 25.62 -12.36 7.28
C LEU A 235 24.47 -11.73 8.08
N GLN A 236 24.77 -10.76 8.95
CA GLN A 236 23.76 -10.06 9.73
C GLN A 236 22.87 -9.18 8.85
N GLN A 237 23.45 -8.49 7.85
CA GLN A 237 22.69 -7.73 6.87
C GLN A 237 21.79 -8.65 6.03
N LEU A 238 22.32 -9.77 5.55
CA LEU A 238 21.53 -10.74 4.79
C LEU A 238 20.35 -11.28 5.60
N HIS A 239 20.55 -11.57 6.89
CA HIS A 239 19.48 -12.01 7.78
C HIS A 239 18.39 -10.94 7.92
N GLN A 240 18.77 -9.67 8.12
CA GLN A 240 17.81 -8.57 8.19
C GLN A 240 17.03 -8.38 6.88
N ASP A 241 17.68 -8.52 5.73
CA ASP A 241 17.03 -8.38 4.43
C ASP A 241 16.01 -9.50 4.19
N VAL A 242 16.35 -10.74 4.56
CA VAL A 242 15.43 -11.89 4.51
C VAL A 242 14.25 -11.72 5.47
N GLU A 243 14.49 -11.19 6.67
CA GLU A 243 13.44 -10.93 7.66
C GLU A 243 12.46 -9.87 7.15
N LYS A 244 12.95 -8.74 6.64
CA LYS A 244 12.11 -7.69 6.02
C LYS A 244 11.32 -8.24 4.85
N GLU A 245 11.95 -9.04 3.98
CA GLU A 245 11.26 -9.67 2.86
C GLU A 245 10.14 -10.60 3.34
N SER A 246 10.38 -11.41 4.37
CA SER A 246 9.37 -12.28 4.97
C SER A 246 8.19 -11.49 5.56
N GLN A 247 8.48 -10.38 6.26
CA GLN A 247 7.47 -9.49 6.83
C GLN A 247 6.60 -8.84 5.73
N ILE A 248 7.21 -8.39 4.62
CA ILE A 248 6.45 -7.91 3.45
C ILE A 248 5.54 -9.01 2.91
N HIS A 249 6.06 -10.21 2.67
CA HIS A 249 5.26 -11.32 2.13
C HIS A 249 4.09 -11.67 3.04
N HIS A 250 4.30 -11.70 4.36
CA HIS A 250 3.24 -11.97 5.32
C HIS A 250 2.14 -10.89 5.31
N ALA A 251 2.54 -9.61 5.26
CA ALA A 251 1.60 -8.50 5.17
C ALA A 251 0.81 -8.52 3.84
N VAL A 252 1.49 -8.76 2.71
CA VAL A 252 0.84 -8.84 1.39
C VAL A 252 -0.07 -10.06 1.27
N TYR A 253 0.35 -11.22 1.78
CA TYR A 253 -0.52 -12.39 1.90
C TYR A 253 -1.79 -12.05 2.68
N SER A 254 -1.63 -11.38 3.84
CA SER A 254 -2.78 -10.95 4.64
C SER A 254 -3.70 -9.99 3.88
N LEU A 255 -3.16 -9.06 3.07
CA LEU A 255 -3.94 -8.17 2.20
C LEU A 255 -4.72 -8.95 1.13
N VAL A 256 -4.06 -9.89 0.45
CA VAL A 256 -4.69 -10.72 -0.59
C VAL A 256 -5.84 -11.55 0.00
N GLN A 257 -5.64 -12.13 1.18
CA GLN A 257 -6.69 -12.91 1.87
C GLN A 257 -7.90 -12.08 2.31
N VAL A 258 -7.77 -10.74 2.40
CA VAL A 258 -8.96 -9.90 2.62
C VAL A 258 -9.92 -10.00 1.44
N ASP A 259 -9.47 -10.32 0.21
CA ASP A 259 -10.30 -10.28 -1.02
C ASP A 259 -11.10 -8.97 -1.09
N ALA A 260 -10.40 -7.86 -0.86
CA ALA A 260 -10.94 -6.52 -1.01
C ALA A 260 -11.20 -6.24 -2.49
N ARG A 261 -12.36 -5.64 -2.77
CA ARG A 261 -12.78 -5.31 -4.14
C ARG A 261 -13.24 -3.86 -4.24
N THR A 262 -12.91 -3.24 -5.36
CA THR A 262 -13.43 -1.92 -5.72
C THR A 262 -14.92 -1.98 -6.03
N ARG A 263 -15.56 -0.83 -6.26
CA ARG A 263 -16.96 -0.77 -6.72
C ARG A 263 -17.19 -1.50 -8.05
N THR A 264 -16.17 -1.56 -8.90
CA THR A 264 -16.17 -2.30 -10.18
C THR A 264 -15.75 -3.75 -10.03
N GLY A 265 -15.52 -4.26 -8.82
CA GLY A 265 -15.16 -5.65 -8.57
C GLY A 265 -13.67 -5.96 -8.79
N GLN A 266 -12.83 -4.96 -9.01
CA GLN A 266 -11.39 -5.15 -9.23
C GLN A 266 -10.67 -5.54 -7.93
N THR A 267 -9.74 -6.47 -8.03
CA THR A 267 -8.85 -6.88 -6.92
C THR A 267 -7.56 -6.04 -6.89
N LEU A 268 -6.73 -6.17 -5.85
CA LEU A 268 -5.40 -5.55 -5.81
C LEU A 268 -4.54 -5.89 -7.04
N LEU A 269 -4.67 -7.12 -7.56
CA LEU A 269 -3.93 -7.54 -8.76
C LEU A 269 -4.40 -6.81 -10.01
N HIS A 270 -5.71 -6.56 -10.16
CA HIS A 270 -6.24 -5.74 -11.26
C HIS A 270 -5.66 -4.32 -11.21
N LEU A 271 -5.69 -3.69 -10.03
CA LEU A 271 -5.17 -2.35 -9.84
C LEU A 271 -3.65 -2.26 -10.10
N ALA A 272 -2.87 -3.27 -9.67
CA ALA A 272 -1.43 -3.29 -9.87
C ALA A 272 -0.99 -3.39 -11.34
N VAL A 273 -1.81 -4.02 -12.20
CA VAL A 273 -1.53 -4.18 -13.64
C VAL A 273 -2.26 -3.17 -14.52
N ASN A 274 -3.20 -2.40 -13.97
CA ASN A 274 -3.97 -1.43 -14.74
C ASN A 274 -3.18 -0.10 -14.87
N PRO A 275 -2.82 0.34 -16.09
CA PRO A 275 -2.17 1.63 -16.31
C PRO A 275 -3.05 2.83 -15.94
N GLU A 276 -4.37 2.65 -15.84
CA GLU A 276 -5.34 3.69 -15.49
C GLU A 276 -5.56 3.80 -13.98
N THR A 277 -4.93 2.95 -13.16
CA THR A 277 -5.01 3.06 -11.70
C THR A 277 -4.50 4.43 -11.28
N PRO A 278 -5.33 5.25 -10.59
CA PRO A 278 -4.96 6.61 -10.27
C PRO A 278 -3.74 6.64 -9.34
N VAL A 279 -2.82 7.55 -9.63
CA VAL A 279 -1.69 7.87 -8.77
C VAL A 279 -1.88 9.27 -8.22
N ASP A 280 -1.79 9.40 -6.90
CA ASP A 280 -1.93 10.69 -6.24
C ASP A 280 -0.76 11.62 -6.61
N ASP A 281 -1.08 12.82 -7.11
CA ASP A 281 -0.08 13.74 -7.65
C ASP A 281 0.90 14.28 -6.59
N PHE A 282 0.58 14.13 -5.30
CA PHE A 282 1.36 14.67 -4.22
C PHE A 282 2.52 13.74 -3.82
N HIS A 283 3.69 13.96 -4.42
CA HIS A 283 4.96 13.26 -4.17
C HIS A 283 4.99 11.74 -4.42
N THR A 284 3.85 11.07 -4.63
CA THR A 284 3.82 9.60 -4.83
C THR A 284 4.20 9.18 -6.25
N ASN A 285 3.96 10.03 -7.27
CA ASN A 285 4.24 9.77 -8.69
C ASN A 285 5.70 9.37 -9.03
N HIS A 286 6.66 9.75 -8.17
CA HIS A 286 8.07 9.41 -8.39
C HIS A 286 8.42 7.98 -8.00
N ILE A 287 7.64 7.36 -7.11
CA ILE A 287 7.90 6.02 -6.55
C ILE A 287 6.80 5.05 -6.99
N CYS A 288 5.55 5.48 -6.90
CA CYS A 288 4.37 4.71 -7.26
C CYS A 288 4.04 4.94 -8.73
N ARG A 289 4.12 3.89 -9.55
CA ARG A 289 3.72 3.90 -10.96
C ARG A 289 3.05 2.59 -11.29
N PHE A 290 1.93 2.69 -12.01
CA PHE A 290 1.23 1.54 -12.57
C PHE A 290 1.34 1.56 -14.09
N PRO A 291 1.45 0.39 -14.74
CA PRO A 291 1.47 -0.94 -14.13
C PRO A 291 2.81 -1.26 -13.44
N CYS A 292 2.82 -2.10 -12.40
CA CYS A 292 4.04 -2.43 -11.65
C CYS A 292 4.36 -3.93 -11.65
N ALA A 293 5.39 -4.33 -12.40
CA ALA A 293 5.80 -5.74 -12.50
C ALA A 293 6.24 -6.35 -11.15
N THR A 294 6.98 -5.59 -10.34
CA THR A 294 7.46 -6.07 -9.03
C THR A 294 6.31 -6.33 -8.07
N THR A 295 5.38 -5.38 -7.94
CA THR A 295 4.19 -5.53 -7.09
C THR A 295 3.27 -6.64 -7.61
N THR A 296 3.10 -6.76 -8.93
CA THR A 296 2.33 -7.85 -9.56
C THR A 296 2.89 -9.22 -9.19
N LYS A 297 4.21 -9.42 -9.36
CA LYS A 297 4.88 -10.69 -9.01
C LYS A 297 4.75 -11.01 -7.52
N LEU A 298 4.86 -10.00 -6.66
CA LEU A 298 4.71 -10.17 -5.22
C LEU A 298 3.28 -10.56 -4.82
N LEU A 299 2.26 -9.91 -5.40
CA LEU A 299 0.86 -10.26 -5.18
C LEU A 299 0.56 -11.71 -5.60
N ILE A 300 1.05 -12.11 -6.79
CA ILE A 300 0.91 -13.48 -7.29
C ILE A 300 1.62 -14.49 -6.37
N ALA A 301 2.86 -14.20 -5.95
CA ALA A 301 3.61 -15.04 -5.01
C ALA A 301 2.88 -15.19 -3.66
N CYS A 302 2.11 -14.17 -3.25
CA CYS A 302 1.28 -14.18 -2.06
C CYS A 302 -0.13 -14.77 -2.30
N GLY A 303 -0.37 -15.43 -3.43
CA GLY A 303 -1.61 -16.16 -3.71
C GLY A 303 -2.73 -15.33 -4.33
N ALA A 304 -2.45 -14.17 -4.92
CA ALA A 304 -3.46 -13.44 -5.69
C ALA A 304 -3.89 -14.25 -6.91
N ASP A 305 -5.19 -14.43 -7.08
CA ASP A 305 -5.75 -15.20 -8.20
C ASP A 305 -5.65 -14.43 -9.52
N ALA A 306 -4.82 -14.93 -10.43
CA ALA A 306 -4.59 -14.36 -11.76
C ALA A 306 -5.82 -14.47 -12.70
N ASN A 307 -6.82 -15.27 -12.33
CA ASN A 307 -8.04 -15.48 -13.09
C ASN A 307 -9.27 -14.78 -12.50
N SER A 308 -9.11 -14.03 -11.40
CA SER A 308 -10.19 -13.25 -10.81
C SER A 308 -10.78 -12.30 -11.85
N MET A 309 -12.09 -12.13 -11.82
CA MET A 309 -12.84 -11.30 -12.76
C MET A 309 -13.45 -10.11 -12.03
N ASP A 310 -13.35 -8.92 -12.63
CA ASP A 310 -14.11 -7.75 -12.21
C ASP A 310 -15.60 -7.86 -12.64
N ASN A 311 -16.41 -6.82 -12.39
CA ASN A 311 -17.83 -6.80 -12.74
C ASN A 311 -18.08 -6.85 -14.25
N TYR A 312 -17.09 -6.47 -15.07
CA TYR A 312 -17.12 -6.56 -16.53
C TYR A 312 -16.51 -7.86 -17.06
N ARG A 313 -16.17 -8.79 -16.15
CA ARG A 313 -15.48 -10.05 -16.42
C ARG A 313 -14.09 -9.89 -17.05
N ASN A 314 -13.48 -8.73 -16.89
CA ASN A 314 -12.07 -8.58 -17.23
C ASN A 314 -11.24 -9.28 -16.16
N THR A 315 -10.26 -10.06 -16.60
CA THR A 315 -9.19 -10.58 -15.75
C THR A 315 -8.03 -9.58 -15.72
N PRO A 316 -7.04 -9.71 -14.81
CA PRO A 316 -5.83 -8.88 -14.85
C PRO A 316 -5.14 -8.91 -16.22
N LEU A 317 -5.20 -10.04 -16.93
CA LEU A 317 -4.65 -10.17 -18.28
C LEU A 317 -5.41 -9.33 -19.31
N HIS A 318 -6.73 -9.13 -19.17
CA HIS A 318 -7.50 -8.23 -20.04
C HIS A 318 -7.13 -6.76 -19.84
N LEU A 319 -6.70 -6.36 -18.64
CA LEU A 319 -6.39 -4.96 -18.33
C LEU A 319 -4.98 -4.52 -18.76
N ILE A 320 -4.01 -5.44 -18.77
CA ILE A 320 -2.62 -5.09 -19.12
C ILE A 320 -2.37 -5.08 -20.65
N VAL A 321 -3.10 -5.90 -21.41
CA VAL A 321 -2.90 -6.06 -22.87
C VAL A 321 -3.18 -4.81 -23.72
N PRO A 322 -4.09 -3.87 -23.35
CA PRO A 322 -4.31 -2.64 -24.09
C PRO A 322 -3.26 -1.56 -23.80
N TYR A 323 -2.23 -1.85 -22.99
CA TYR A 323 -1.23 -0.87 -22.55
C TYR A 323 -0.44 -0.25 -23.71
N GLN A 324 -0.74 1.02 -24.01
CA GLN A 324 -0.24 1.71 -25.19
C GLN A 324 1.26 2.06 -25.13
N LYS A 325 1.83 2.21 -23.92
CA LYS A 325 3.27 2.51 -23.72
C LYS A 325 4.16 1.25 -23.80
N ALA A 326 3.62 0.15 -24.32
CA ALA A 326 4.30 -1.14 -24.51
C ALA A 326 5.67 -1.04 -25.20
N VAL A 327 5.88 -0.04 -26.08
CA VAL A 327 7.13 0.10 -26.83
C VAL A 327 8.25 0.69 -25.97
N SER A 328 7.95 1.72 -25.17
CA SER A 328 8.95 2.33 -24.28
C SER A 328 9.13 1.56 -22.98
N ASP A 329 8.13 0.79 -22.56
CA ASP A 329 8.11 0.05 -21.30
C ASP A 329 7.85 -1.46 -21.53
N PHE A 330 8.52 -1.99 -22.56
CA PHE A 330 8.40 -3.39 -22.98
C PHE A 330 8.68 -4.37 -21.85
N LEU A 331 9.72 -4.12 -21.05
CA LEU A 331 10.12 -5.03 -19.97
C LEU A 331 9.05 -5.13 -18.90
N THR A 332 8.36 -4.04 -18.54
CA THR A 332 7.29 -4.09 -17.54
C THR A 332 6.11 -4.88 -18.06
N LEU A 333 5.67 -4.59 -19.30
CA LEU A 333 4.59 -5.32 -19.95
C LEU A 333 4.91 -6.83 -20.05
N HIS A 334 6.08 -7.18 -20.56
CA HIS A 334 6.54 -8.55 -20.70
C HIS A 334 6.57 -9.27 -19.35
N ASN A 335 7.18 -8.65 -18.33
CA ASN A 335 7.27 -9.25 -16.99
C ASN A 335 5.89 -9.49 -16.35
N ILE A 336 4.93 -8.59 -16.57
CA ILE A 336 3.57 -8.74 -16.03
C ILE A 336 2.82 -9.85 -16.76
N ILE A 337 2.81 -9.84 -18.10
CA ILE A 337 2.12 -10.88 -18.89
C ILE A 337 2.70 -12.25 -18.58
N MET A 338 4.03 -12.38 -18.55
CA MET A 338 4.68 -13.65 -18.24
C MET A 338 4.35 -14.11 -16.81
N ALA A 339 4.39 -13.22 -15.81
CA ALA A 339 4.04 -13.58 -14.43
C ALA A 339 2.58 -14.07 -14.30
N LEU A 340 1.64 -13.43 -15.01
CA LEU A 340 0.24 -13.87 -15.04
C LEU A 340 0.10 -15.25 -15.71
N ILE A 341 0.74 -15.47 -16.86
CA ILE A 341 0.65 -16.76 -17.57
C ILE A 341 1.32 -17.89 -16.78
N GLU A 342 2.50 -17.64 -16.21
CA GLU A 342 3.24 -18.61 -15.39
C GLU A 342 2.49 -18.98 -14.11
N SER A 343 1.66 -18.07 -13.58
CA SER A 343 0.74 -18.35 -12.46
C SER A 343 -0.60 -18.97 -12.87
N GLY A 344 -0.78 -19.29 -14.15
CA GLY A 344 -1.94 -20.03 -14.65
C GLY A 344 -3.10 -19.15 -15.13
N ALA A 345 -2.85 -17.90 -15.53
CA ALA A 345 -3.88 -17.06 -16.15
C ALA A 345 -4.38 -17.67 -17.47
N HIS A 346 -5.70 -17.78 -17.60
CA HIS A 346 -6.38 -18.24 -18.80
C HIS A 346 -6.37 -17.15 -19.87
N MET A 347 -5.78 -17.49 -21.03
CA MET A 347 -5.66 -16.60 -22.19
C MET A 347 -6.91 -16.59 -23.07
N ASP A 348 -7.89 -17.43 -22.75
CA ASP A 348 -9.07 -17.70 -23.55
C ASP A 348 -10.38 -17.48 -22.80
N THR A 349 -10.31 -17.05 -21.54
CA THR A 349 -11.43 -16.44 -20.81
C THR A 349 -11.95 -15.26 -21.62
N VAL A 350 -13.26 -15.10 -21.66
CA VAL A 350 -13.89 -13.96 -22.33
C VAL A 350 -14.50 -13.01 -21.32
N ASN A 351 -14.35 -11.71 -21.57
CA ASN A 351 -15.01 -10.68 -20.77
C ASN A 351 -16.51 -10.58 -21.12
N GLN A 352 -17.21 -9.59 -20.54
CA GLN A 352 -18.64 -9.38 -20.78
C GLN A 352 -18.96 -9.07 -22.25
N LEU A 353 -18.02 -8.51 -23.01
CA LEU A 353 -18.14 -8.24 -24.45
C LEU A 353 -17.86 -9.49 -25.31
N GLY A 354 -17.47 -10.61 -24.69
CA GLY A 354 -17.08 -11.83 -25.41
C GLY A 354 -15.67 -11.79 -25.99
N ALA A 355 -14.87 -10.76 -25.67
CA ALA A 355 -13.49 -10.62 -26.13
C ALA A 355 -12.54 -11.38 -25.19
N THR A 356 -11.56 -12.08 -25.76
CA THR A 356 -10.43 -12.67 -25.00
C THR A 356 -9.37 -11.59 -24.70
N PRO A 357 -8.38 -11.87 -23.82
CA PRO A 357 -7.23 -10.98 -23.66
C PRO A 357 -6.48 -10.75 -24.98
N PHE A 358 -6.41 -11.77 -25.86
CA PHE A 358 -5.81 -11.60 -27.17
C PHE A 358 -6.61 -10.62 -28.04
N ASP A 359 -7.94 -10.73 -28.05
CA ASP A 359 -8.81 -9.84 -28.82
C ASP A 359 -8.83 -8.41 -28.28
N SER A 360 -8.51 -8.24 -26.99
CA SER A 360 -8.44 -6.94 -26.31
C SER A 360 -7.08 -6.25 -26.48
N ALA A 361 -6.09 -6.91 -27.08
CA ALA A 361 -4.77 -6.33 -27.31
C ALA A 361 -4.87 -5.22 -28.38
N THR A 362 -4.32 -4.04 -28.06
CA THR A 362 -4.29 -2.89 -28.99
C THR A 362 -2.91 -2.67 -29.60
N THR A 363 -1.90 -3.42 -29.14
CA THR A 363 -0.51 -3.29 -29.58
C THR A 363 0.03 -4.64 -30.08
N GLY A 364 0.79 -4.61 -31.17
CA GLY A 364 1.41 -5.83 -31.73
C GLY A 364 2.39 -6.52 -30.76
N VAL A 365 2.95 -5.78 -29.78
CA VAL A 365 3.83 -6.34 -28.75
C VAL A 365 3.09 -7.33 -27.87
N ALA A 366 1.94 -6.93 -27.32
CA ALA A 366 1.12 -7.81 -26.49
C ALA A 366 0.65 -9.03 -27.30
N GLU A 367 0.23 -8.83 -28.55
CA GLU A 367 -0.16 -9.92 -29.44
C GLU A 367 0.98 -10.93 -29.66
N ILE A 368 2.22 -10.47 -29.89
CA ILE A 368 3.38 -11.36 -30.08
C ILE A 368 3.64 -12.18 -28.81
N ILE A 369 3.63 -11.54 -27.64
CA ILE A 369 3.85 -12.23 -26.36
C ILE A 369 2.77 -13.30 -26.16
N LEU A 370 1.49 -12.93 -26.31
CA LEU A 370 0.39 -13.88 -26.16
C LEU A 370 0.45 -15.01 -27.19
N ARG A 371 0.80 -14.71 -28.45
CA ARG A 371 0.92 -15.73 -29.51
C ARG A 371 2.05 -16.73 -29.23
N THR A 372 3.19 -16.27 -28.71
CA THR A 372 4.32 -17.15 -28.38
C THR A 372 4.03 -18.03 -27.16
N GLN A 373 3.19 -17.58 -26.24
CA GLN A 373 2.77 -18.33 -25.05
C GLN A 373 1.52 -19.20 -25.26
N LYS A 374 0.92 -19.19 -26.46
CA LYS A 374 -0.31 -19.90 -26.78
C LYS A 374 -0.10 -21.42 -26.79
N LYS A 375 -0.05 -22.04 -25.61
CA LYS A 375 -0.25 -23.47 -25.42
C LYS A 375 -1.73 -23.71 -25.24
N LEU A 376 -2.44 -23.97 -26.34
CA LEU A 376 -3.87 -24.32 -26.28
C LEU A 376 -4.03 -25.64 -25.52
N SER A 377 -4.63 -25.58 -24.33
CA SER A 377 -5.04 -26.80 -23.65
C SER A 377 -6.29 -27.38 -24.32
N LEU A 378 -6.38 -28.70 -24.45
CA LEU A 378 -7.58 -29.35 -24.99
C LEU A 378 -8.82 -29.00 -24.17
N LYS A 379 -8.68 -28.84 -22.85
CA LYS A 379 -9.74 -28.47 -21.90
C LYS A 379 -10.38 -27.11 -22.26
N CYS A 380 -9.53 -26.12 -22.51
CA CYS A 380 -9.89 -24.77 -22.98
C CYS A 380 -10.65 -24.81 -24.32
N LEU A 381 -10.11 -25.55 -25.30
CA LEU A 381 -10.73 -25.74 -26.61
C LEU A 381 -12.11 -26.39 -26.49
N SER A 382 -12.23 -27.45 -25.70
CA SER A 382 -13.50 -28.14 -25.46
C SER A 382 -14.54 -27.22 -24.81
N ALA A 383 -14.17 -26.46 -23.77
CA ALA A 383 -15.06 -25.50 -23.13
C ALA A 383 -15.57 -24.42 -24.11
N LYS A 384 -14.68 -23.88 -24.95
CA LYS A 384 -15.04 -22.91 -25.99
C LYS A 384 -16.00 -23.48 -27.02
N VAL A 385 -15.80 -24.73 -27.46
CA VAL A 385 -16.70 -25.42 -28.40
C VAL A 385 -18.08 -25.67 -27.78
N ILE A 386 -18.13 -26.09 -26.50
CA ILE A 386 -19.38 -26.29 -25.76
C ILE A 386 -20.19 -25.00 -25.72
N LYS A 387 -19.57 -23.88 -25.33
CA LYS A 387 -20.24 -22.57 -25.27
C LYS A 387 -20.64 -22.04 -26.64
N LYS A 388 -19.74 -22.12 -27.62
CA LYS A 388 -20.00 -21.62 -28.99
C LYS A 388 -21.19 -22.32 -29.66
N ASN A 389 -21.36 -23.62 -29.42
CA ASN A 389 -22.44 -24.41 -30.01
C ASN A 389 -23.67 -24.57 -29.10
N GLY A 390 -23.69 -23.93 -27.92
CA GLY A 390 -24.79 -24.04 -26.96
C GLY A 390 -25.05 -25.48 -26.49
N ILE A 391 -24.01 -26.31 -26.40
CA ILE A 391 -24.14 -27.71 -25.99
C ILE A 391 -24.54 -27.76 -24.51
N SER A 392 -25.57 -28.52 -24.16
CA SER A 392 -25.98 -28.72 -22.76
C SER A 392 -24.91 -29.48 -22.00
N TYR A 393 -24.38 -28.89 -20.91
CA TYR A 393 -23.32 -29.48 -20.08
C TYR A 393 -23.69 -29.56 -18.59
N LYS A 394 -24.69 -28.77 -18.13
CA LYS A 394 -25.11 -28.75 -16.73
C LYS A 394 -25.69 -30.12 -16.31
N GLY A 395 -25.18 -30.68 -15.23
CA GLY A 395 -25.52 -32.03 -14.74
C GLY A 395 -24.88 -33.18 -15.51
N GLN A 396 -24.16 -32.92 -16.61
CA GLN A 396 -23.49 -33.95 -17.43
C GLN A 396 -21.99 -34.02 -17.16
N VAL A 397 -21.40 -32.96 -16.62
CA VAL A 397 -20.00 -32.89 -16.23
C VAL A 397 -19.88 -32.65 -14.72
N PRO A 398 -18.75 -33.01 -14.08
CA PRO A 398 -18.48 -32.63 -12.69
C PRO A 398 -18.68 -31.12 -12.46
N ARG A 399 -19.25 -30.73 -11.31
CA ARG A 399 -19.56 -29.31 -10.98
C ARG A 399 -18.39 -28.35 -11.18
N HIS A 400 -17.16 -28.78 -10.85
CA HIS A 400 -15.97 -27.95 -11.05
C HIS A 400 -15.65 -27.66 -12.53
N LEU A 401 -16.07 -28.54 -13.46
CA LEU A 401 -15.97 -28.30 -14.90
C LEU A 401 -17.08 -27.42 -15.42
N GLU A 402 -18.26 -27.38 -14.79
CA GLU A 402 -19.33 -26.46 -15.16
C GLU A 402 -18.86 -25.01 -14.99
N ALA A 403 -18.28 -24.69 -13.84
CA ALA A 403 -17.68 -23.37 -13.57
C ALA A 403 -16.58 -23.03 -14.60
N PHE A 404 -15.73 -24.01 -14.94
CA PHE A 404 -14.70 -23.84 -15.96
C PHE A 404 -15.28 -23.54 -17.34
N ILE A 405 -16.33 -24.26 -17.76
CA ILE A 405 -17.00 -24.03 -19.05
C ILE A 405 -17.68 -22.65 -19.07
N GLU A 406 -18.20 -22.17 -17.93
CA GLU A 406 -18.79 -20.84 -17.79
C GLU A 406 -17.80 -19.69 -18.02
N LEU A 407 -16.53 -19.86 -17.66
CA LEU A 407 -15.48 -18.87 -17.93
C LEU A 407 -15.25 -18.60 -19.42
N HIS A 408 -15.61 -19.55 -20.30
CA HIS A 408 -15.30 -19.52 -21.74
C HIS A 408 -16.49 -19.09 -22.62
N GLY A 409 -17.52 -18.48 -22.04
CA GLY A 409 -18.62 -17.87 -22.79
C GLY A 409 -19.10 -16.57 -22.14
N PRO A 410 -19.78 -15.68 -22.88
CA PRO A 410 -20.38 -14.47 -22.31
C PRO A 410 -21.40 -14.84 -21.23
N GLY A 411 -21.54 -14.00 -20.20
CA GLY A 411 -22.29 -14.34 -18.99
C GLY A 411 -23.73 -14.66 -19.36
N HIS A 412 -24.31 -15.71 -18.77
CA HIS A 412 -25.71 -16.02 -19.01
C HIS A 412 -26.57 -15.00 -18.26
N VAL A 413 -27.29 -14.15 -18.98
CA VAL A 413 -28.49 -13.51 -18.43
C VAL A 413 -29.60 -14.53 -18.62
N ASP A 414 -30.00 -15.22 -17.56
CA ASP A 414 -31.22 -16.04 -17.59
C ASP A 414 -32.42 -15.09 -17.80
N ILE A 415 -32.83 -14.90 -19.06
CA ILE A 415 -34.04 -14.14 -19.44
C ILE A 415 -35.33 -14.95 -19.12
N LEU A 416 -35.22 -16.08 -18.41
CA LEU A 416 -36.34 -17.00 -18.15
C LEU A 416 -36.70 -17.25 -16.68
N THR A 417 -36.15 -16.49 -15.71
CA THR A 417 -36.56 -16.63 -14.29
C THR A 417 -37.17 -15.37 -13.65
N THR A 418 -37.42 -14.31 -14.42
CA THR A 418 -38.23 -13.16 -13.96
C THR A 418 -39.63 -13.16 -14.59
N ARG A 419 -40.46 -14.12 -14.20
CA ARG A 419 -41.92 -13.88 -14.13
C ARG A 419 -42.32 -13.86 -12.65
N PRO A 420 -42.75 -12.71 -12.11
CA PRO A 420 -43.35 -12.69 -10.78
C PRO A 420 -44.65 -13.48 -10.83
N SER A 421 -44.81 -14.39 -9.87
CA SER A 421 -46.07 -15.09 -9.61
C SER A 421 -47.15 -14.05 -9.32
N LYS A 422 -48.09 -13.88 -10.24
CA LYS A 422 -49.33 -13.16 -9.97
C LYS A 422 -50.15 -13.97 -8.96
N SER A 423 -50.21 -13.45 -7.73
CA SER A 423 -51.43 -13.33 -6.92
C SER A 423 -52.44 -14.48 -6.98
N ASP A 424 -52.35 -15.40 -6.02
CA ASP A 424 -53.53 -16.11 -5.48
C ASP A 424 -53.84 -15.54 -4.09
N HIS A 425 -54.61 -14.44 -4.08
CA HIS A 425 -55.50 -14.10 -2.99
C HIS A 425 -56.74 -13.46 -3.61
N ARG A 426 -57.77 -14.29 -3.84
CA ARG A 426 -59.16 -13.82 -3.96
C ARG A 426 -59.96 -14.44 -2.81
N LEU A 427 -60.50 -13.50 -2.02
CA LEU A 427 -61.59 -13.58 -1.04
C LEU A 427 -61.32 -14.34 0.25
#